data_AF-A0A966SPH2-F1
#
_entry.id   AF-A0A966SPH2-F1
#
_cell.length_a   1.000
_cell.length_b   1.000
_cell.length_c   1.000
_cell.angle_alpha   90.00
_cell.angle_beta   90.00
_cell.angle_gamma   90.00
#
_symmetry.space_group_name_H-M   'P 1'
#
loop_
_entity.id
_entity.type
_entity.pdbx_description
1 polymer ?
#
loop_
_entity_poly.entity_id
_entity_poly.type
_entity_poly.pdbx_seq_one_letter_code
_entity_poly.pdbx_strand_id
1 'polypeptide(L)'
;MWRGPATLGRKLLGTLGIGLFTLVYLAAIGFLLHRFTGLRFEMQGSPIPKPTWQVTDYERLEKARAAMGAVPAAKSPTAAPKATTPPYWTDFRGPRRDGTYTEQPINLDWVKSPPKLLWKQPVGGGYASFVIANGL
;
A
#
# COMPACT_ATOMS: atom_id res chain seq x y z
N MET A 1 39.77 13.50 -5.28
CA MET A 1 40.30 13.18 -3.94
C MET A 1 41.38 12.09 -3.90
N TRP A 2 41.54 11.22 -4.90
CA TRP A 2 42.48 10.07 -4.83
C TRP A 2 43.82 10.21 -5.61
N ARG A 3 44.15 11.39 -6.15
CA ARG A 3 45.36 11.61 -6.99
C ARG A 3 46.57 12.22 -6.27
N GLY A 4 46.55 12.34 -4.93
CA GLY A 4 47.64 12.97 -4.16
C GLY A 4 48.71 11.98 -3.63
N PRO A 5 49.88 12.48 -3.19
CA PRO A 5 51.05 11.65 -2.79
C PRO A 5 50.94 10.98 -1.41
N ALA A 6 49.78 11.03 -0.74
CA ALA A 6 49.59 10.45 0.59
C ALA A 6 49.64 8.91 0.59
N THR A 7 50.13 8.32 1.69
CA THR A 7 50.16 6.86 1.91
C THR A 7 48.74 6.27 1.93
N LEU A 8 48.63 5.02 1.47
CA LEU A 8 47.34 4.33 1.34
C LEU A 8 46.55 4.30 2.66
N GLY A 9 47.22 4.04 3.79
CA GLY A 9 46.59 4.04 5.12
C GLY A 9 46.01 5.39 5.53
N ARG A 10 46.69 6.51 5.23
CA ARG A 10 46.18 7.85 5.53
C ARG A 10 44.97 8.23 4.66
N LYS A 11 44.96 7.76 3.40
CA LYS A 11 43.81 7.91 2.50
C LYS A 11 42.60 7.13 3.00
N LEU A 12 42.80 5.86 3.39
CA LEU A 12 41.73 5.01 3.94
C LEU A 12 41.14 5.60 5.22
N LEU A 13 41.97 6.04 6.16
CA LEU A 13 41.51 6.65 7.42
C LEU A 13 40.70 7.94 7.15
N GLY A 14 41.16 8.77 6.21
CA GLY A 14 40.44 9.99 5.81
C GLY A 14 39.08 9.69 5.14
N THR A 15 39.03 8.70 4.24
CA THR A 15 37.77 8.30 3.60
C THR A 15 36.78 7.69 4.60
N LEU A 16 37.27 6.87 5.54
CA LEU A 16 36.45 6.33 6.62
C LEU A 16 35.92 7.43 7.55
N GLY A 17 36.76 8.42 7.90
CA GLY A 17 36.36 9.57 8.70
C GLY A 17 35.28 10.42 8.03
N ILE A 18 35.46 10.74 6.73
CA ILE A 18 34.45 11.45 5.94
C ILE A 18 33.15 10.63 5.85
N GLY A 19 33.26 9.32 5.62
CA GLY A 19 32.11 8.43 5.57
C GLY A 19 31.32 8.43 6.87
N LEU A 20 32.00 8.25 8.01
CA LEU A 20 31.38 8.27 9.34
C LEU A 20 30.72 9.61 9.64
N PHE A 21 31.41 10.72 9.37
CA PHE A 21 30.86 12.07 9.55
C PHE A 21 29.62 12.28 8.67
N THR A 22 29.67 11.88 7.40
CA THR A 22 28.53 11.99 6.47
C THR A 22 27.33 11.19 6.96
N LEU A 23 27.54 9.97 7.46
CA LEU A 23 26.47 9.14 8.02
C LEU A 23 25.78 9.80 9.22
N VAL A 24 26.55 10.40 10.13
CA VAL A 24 25.99 11.14 11.28
C VAL A 24 25.13 12.31 10.83
N TYR A 25 25.59 13.08 9.83
CA TYR A 25 24.81 14.20 9.30
C TYR A 25 23.53 13.75 8.59
N LEU A 26 23.60 12.67 7.80
CA LEU A 26 22.41 12.10 7.15
C LEU A 26 21.38 11.62 8.18
N ALA A 27 21.83 10.98 9.26
CA ALA A 27 20.95 10.56 10.35
C ALA A 27 20.31 11.77 11.06
N ALA A 28 21.09 12.81 11.35
CA ALA A 28 20.58 14.04 11.98
C ALA A 28 19.55 14.75 11.09
N ILE A 29 19.85 14.91 9.79
CA ILE A 29 18.93 15.50 8.82
C ILE A 29 17.64 14.67 8.72
N GLY A 30 17.77 13.35 8.60
CA GLY A 30 16.63 12.43 8.57
C GLY A 30 15.74 12.54 9.81
N PHE A 31 16.35 12.64 11.00
CA PHE A 31 15.64 12.85 12.25
C PHE A 31 14.89 14.18 12.28
N LEU A 32 15.52 15.29 11.85
CA LEU A 32 14.87 16.60 11.79
C LEU A 32 13.69 16.59 10.82
N LEU A 33 13.83 15.97 9.65
CA LEU A 33 12.73 15.83 8.70
C LEU A 33 11.58 15.02 9.29
N HIS A 34 11.87 13.88 9.93
CA HIS A 34 10.85 13.08 10.58
C HIS A 34 10.11 13.84 11.69
N ARG A 35 10.85 14.59 12.52
CA ARG A 35 10.34 15.26 13.71
C ARG A 35 9.56 16.53 13.41
N PHE A 36 9.97 17.31 12.41
CA PHE A 36 9.43 18.65 12.17
C PHE A 36 8.62 18.78 10.89
N THR A 37 8.89 17.98 9.85
CA THR A 37 8.13 18.04 8.59
C THR A 37 7.09 16.94 8.48
N GLY A 38 7.12 15.94 9.37
CA GLY A 38 6.21 14.80 9.30
C GLY A 38 6.64 13.74 8.29
N LEU A 39 7.89 13.78 7.80
CA LEU A 39 8.41 12.76 6.89
C LEU A 39 8.26 11.36 7.51
N ARG A 40 7.67 10.44 6.76
CA ARG A 40 7.56 9.02 7.08
C ARG A 40 8.16 8.17 5.96
N PHE A 41 8.45 6.92 6.29
CA PHE A 41 8.89 5.91 5.33
C PHE A 41 7.85 4.80 5.35
N GLU A 42 7.08 4.66 4.27
CA GLU A 42 6.04 3.62 4.16
C GLU A 42 6.47 2.52 3.18
N MET A 43 6.13 1.27 3.52
CA MET A 43 6.27 0.12 2.64
C MET A 43 4.98 -0.08 1.85
N GLN A 44 4.95 0.38 0.60
CA GLN A 44 3.77 0.33 -0.28
C GLN A 44 3.77 -0.91 -1.20
N GLY A 45 4.12 -2.08 -0.66
CA GLY A 45 4.21 -3.34 -1.43
C GLY A 45 5.51 -3.52 -2.24
N SER A 46 6.46 -2.58 -2.14
CA SER A 46 7.84 -2.73 -2.62
C SER A 46 8.77 -3.00 -1.44
N PRO A 47 9.87 -3.78 -1.61
CA PRO A 47 10.86 -3.98 -0.54
C PRO A 47 11.60 -2.69 -0.16
N ILE A 48 11.53 -1.64 -0.99
CA ILE A 48 12.18 -0.36 -0.73
C ILE A 48 11.15 0.60 -0.11
N PRO A 49 11.36 1.11 1.11
CA PRO A 49 10.47 2.08 1.72
C PRO A 49 10.55 3.41 0.96
N LYS A 50 9.40 4.04 0.71
CA LYS A 50 9.35 5.33 0.03
C LYS A 50 9.15 6.46 1.05
N PRO A 51 9.92 7.56 0.95
CA PRO A 51 9.67 8.76 1.74
C PRO A 51 8.31 9.36 1.35
N THR A 52 7.45 9.63 2.31
CA THR A 52 6.12 10.21 2.10
C THR A 52 5.73 11.13 3.26
N TRP A 53 4.92 12.14 2.96
CA TRP A 53 4.23 12.99 3.94
C TRP A 53 2.74 12.61 4.09
N GLN A 54 2.25 11.79 3.18
CA GLN A 54 0.90 11.25 3.23
C GLN A 54 0.98 9.87 3.88
N VAL A 55 0.40 9.76 5.06
CA VAL A 55 0.37 8.53 5.85
C VAL A 55 -1.03 7.98 5.81
N THR A 56 -1.14 6.66 5.76
CA THR A 56 -2.42 6.00 5.91
C THR A 56 -3.03 6.32 7.29
N ASP A 57 -4.28 6.75 7.30
CA ASP A 57 -5.04 7.03 8.53
C ASP A 57 -5.52 5.71 9.17
N TYR A 58 -4.60 5.06 9.89
CA TYR A 58 -4.85 3.79 10.56
C TYR A 58 -5.90 3.91 11.67
N GLU A 59 -6.03 5.07 12.33
CA GLU A 59 -7.07 5.26 13.34
C GLU A 59 -8.47 5.23 12.72
N ARG A 60 -8.68 5.92 11.59
CA ARG A 60 -9.94 5.83 10.84
C ARG A 60 -10.20 4.40 10.37
N LEU A 61 -9.15 3.69 9.94
CA LEU A 61 -9.25 2.30 9.53
C LEU A 61 -9.73 1.39 10.67
N GLU A 62 -9.11 1.48 11.85
CA GLU A 62 -9.54 0.67 13.01
C GLU A 62 -10.93 1.06 13.51
N LYS A 63 -11.29 2.35 13.49
CA LYS A 63 -12.65 2.80 13.80
C LYS A 63 -13.66 2.21 12.82
N ALA A 64 -13.36 2.19 11.52
CA ALA A 64 -14.22 1.60 10.52
C ALA A 64 -14.37 0.08 10.71
N ARG A 65 -13.29 -0.64 11.04
CA ARG A 65 -13.35 -2.08 11.36
C ARG A 65 -14.17 -2.35 12.62
N ALA A 66 -13.96 -1.58 13.69
CA ALA A 66 -14.71 -1.71 14.92
C ALA A 66 -16.20 -1.43 14.71
N ALA A 67 -16.54 -0.43 13.91
CA ALA A 67 -17.92 -0.09 13.56
C ALA A 67 -18.61 -1.17 12.70
N MET A 68 -17.87 -1.90 11.87
CA MET A 68 -18.41 -3.06 11.15
C MET A 68 -18.73 -4.25 12.07
N GLY A 69 -18.27 -4.21 13.32
CA GLY A 69 -18.37 -5.31 14.26
C GLY A 69 -17.53 -6.51 13.83
N ALA A 70 -17.24 -7.42 14.78
CA ALA A 70 -16.89 -8.77 14.40
C ALA A 70 -18.13 -9.36 13.72
N VAL A 71 -18.18 -9.39 12.38
CA VAL A 71 -19.13 -10.24 11.68
C VAL A 71 -18.87 -11.64 12.25
N PRO A 72 -19.79 -12.22 13.03
CA PRO A 72 -19.56 -13.56 13.56
C PRO A 72 -19.35 -14.45 12.34
N ALA A 73 -18.27 -15.23 12.33
CA ALA A 73 -18.02 -16.23 11.28
C ALA A 73 -19.14 -17.27 11.13
N ALA A 74 -20.22 -17.15 11.90
CA ALA A 74 -21.41 -17.98 11.86
C ALA A 74 -22.68 -17.16 12.16
N LYS A 75 -23.07 -16.28 11.23
CA LYS A 75 -24.48 -16.17 10.80
C LYS A 75 -24.46 -15.86 9.32
N SER A 76 -24.57 -16.90 8.50
CA SER A 76 -24.96 -16.75 7.10
C SER A 76 -26.12 -15.76 7.06
N PRO A 77 -26.07 -14.70 6.25
CA PRO A 77 -27.26 -13.91 6.00
C PRO A 77 -28.35 -14.88 5.60
N THR A 78 -29.52 -14.79 6.22
CA THR A 78 -30.75 -15.42 5.73
C THR A 78 -30.72 -15.32 4.21
N ALA A 79 -30.72 -16.48 3.55
CA ALA A 79 -30.37 -16.67 2.14
C ALA A 79 -30.60 -15.40 1.32
N ALA A 80 -29.52 -14.71 0.97
CA ALA A 80 -29.57 -13.76 -0.13
C ALA A 80 -30.19 -14.50 -1.33
N PRO A 81 -31.06 -13.87 -2.12
CA PRO A 81 -31.66 -14.52 -3.28
C PRO A 81 -30.55 -15.19 -4.08
N LYS A 82 -30.67 -16.52 -4.24
CA LYS A 82 -29.70 -17.35 -4.95
C LYS A 82 -29.49 -16.67 -6.31
N ALA A 83 -28.30 -16.13 -6.54
CA ALA A 83 -28.06 -15.49 -7.82
C ALA A 83 -28.27 -16.50 -8.93
N THR A 84 -29.04 -16.09 -9.92
CA THR A 84 -29.30 -16.86 -11.13
C THR A 84 -28.03 -17.01 -11.96
N THR A 85 -27.06 -16.11 -11.78
CA THR A 85 -25.78 -16.10 -12.49
C THR A 85 -24.70 -16.80 -11.65
N PRO A 86 -23.89 -17.68 -12.26
CA PRO A 86 -22.73 -18.25 -11.59
C PRO A 86 -21.77 -17.17 -11.10
N PRO A 87 -21.17 -17.34 -9.90
CA PRO A 87 -20.26 -16.36 -9.34
C PRO A 87 -18.95 -16.25 -10.14
N TYR A 88 -18.61 -15.06 -10.64
CA TYR A 88 -17.46 -14.89 -11.55
C TYR A 88 -16.13 -14.56 -10.84
N TRP A 89 -16.05 -13.47 -10.07
CA TRP A 89 -14.78 -13.00 -9.47
C TRP A 89 -14.44 -13.64 -8.12
N THR A 90 -14.38 -14.98 -8.11
CA THR A 90 -14.21 -15.80 -6.89
C THR A 90 -12.77 -16.16 -6.55
N ASP A 91 -11.82 -15.92 -7.46
CA ASP A 91 -10.39 -16.21 -7.27
C ASP A 91 -9.55 -14.94 -7.33
N PHE A 92 -8.36 -14.97 -6.73
CA PHE A 92 -7.43 -13.84 -6.72
C PHE A 92 -7.06 -13.47 -8.15
N ARG A 93 -7.41 -12.24 -8.56
CA ARG A 93 -7.29 -11.74 -9.94
C ARG A 93 -8.20 -12.45 -10.96
N GLY A 94 -9.33 -12.97 -10.52
CA GLY A 94 -10.38 -13.53 -11.38
C GLY A 94 -10.14 -14.99 -11.78
N PRO A 95 -11.05 -15.59 -12.57
CA PRO A 95 -11.04 -17.02 -12.90
C PRO A 95 -9.75 -17.52 -13.56
N ARG A 96 -9.06 -16.65 -14.31
CA ARG A 96 -7.79 -16.96 -14.99
C ARG A 96 -6.56 -16.47 -14.23
N ARG A 97 -6.75 -15.82 -13.06
CA ARG A 97 -5.70 -15.17 -12.25
C ARG A 97 -4.85 -14.14 -12.99
N ASP A 98 -5.37 -13.60 -14.09
CA ASP A 98 -4.68 -12.64 -14.95
C ASP A 98 -5.08 -11.18 -14.63
N GLY A 99 -6.14 -10.96 -13.86
CA GLY A 99 -6.65 -9.65 -13.48
C GLY A 99 -7.52 -9.01 -14.56
N THR A 100 -8.01 -9.77 -15.54
CA THR A 100 -8.87 -9.26 -16.61
C THR A 100 -10.32 -9.66 -16.37
N TYR A 101 -11.23 -8.68 -16.38
CA TYR A 101 -12.67 -8.91 -16.29
C TYR A 101 -13.30 -9.14 -17.67
N THR A 102 -13.97 -10.28 -17.85
CA THR A 102 -14.60 -10.65 -19.12
C THR A 102 -16.02 -11.22 -18.95
N GLU A 103 -16.69 -10.97 -17.82
CA GLU A 103 -18.02 -11.55 -17.56
C GLU A 103 -19.10 -10.89 -18.44
N GLN A 104 -19.19 -9.55 -18.41
CA GLN A 104 -20.22 -8.78 -19.11
C GLN A 104 -19.65 -7.44 -19.60
N PRO A 105 -20.24 -6.81 -20.64
CA PRO A 105 -19.86 -5.46 -21.03
C PRO A 105 -20.08 -4.47 -19.88
N ILE A 106 -19.10 -3.61 -19.63
CA ILE A 106 -19.22 -2.49 -18.70
C ILE A 106 -19.24 -1.18 -19.49
N ASN A 107 -19.91 -0.16 -18.95
CA ASN A 107 -19.80 1.18 -19.53
C ASN A 107 -18.36 1.68 -19.38
N LEU A 108 -17.77 2.13 -20.49
CA LEU A 108 -16.43 2.71 -20.54
C LEU A 108 -16.44 4.24 -20.75
N ASP A 109 -17.59 4.83 -21.12
CA ASP A 109 -17.74 6.29 -21.24
C ASP A 109 -18.06 6.90 -19.86
N TRP A 110 -17.04 6.99 -19.03
CA TRP A 110 -17.16 7.54 -17.67
C TRP A 110 -17.21 9.08 -17.65
N VAL A 111 -16.98 9.72 -18.79
CA VAL A 111 -17.11 11.18 -18.93
C VAL A 111 -18.59 11.56 -19.01
N LYS A 112 -19.37 10.86 -19.85
CA LYS A 112 -20.81 11.14 -20.00
C LYS A 112 -21.66 10.45 -18.94
N SER A 113 -21.24 9.30 -18.43
CA SER A 113 -22.03 8.51 -17.49
C SER A 113 -21.12 7.89 -16.43
N PRO A 114 -20.70 8.67 -15.43
CA PRO A 114 -19.81 8.19 -14.38
C PRO A 114 -20.51 7.11 -13.54
N PRO A 115 -19.77 6.08 -13.07
CA PRO A 115 -20.33 5.06 -12.20
C PRO A 115 -20.80 5.67 -10.88
N LYS A 116 -21.98 5.22 -10.41
CA LYS A 116 -22.50 5.61 -9.10
C LYS A 116 -21.71 4.89 -8.00
N LEU A 117 -21.21 5.65 -7.03
CA LEU A 117 -20.60 5.08 -5.83
C LEU A 117 -21.67 4.35 -5.01
N LEU A 118 -21.57 3.02 -4.90
CA LEU A 118 -22.48 2.20 -4.10
C LEU A 118 -22.01 2.10 -2.65
N TRP A 119 -20.71 1.86 -2.45
CA TRP A 119 -20.09 1.75 -1.14
C TRP A 119 -18.60 2.11 -1.23
N LYS A 120 -18.01 2.39 -0.06
CA LYS A 120 -16.58 2.64 0.09
C LYS A 120 -16.10 2.03 1.39
N GLN A 121 -14.95 1.37 1.34
CA GLN A 121 -14.31 0.77 2.51
C GLN A 121 -12.86 1.25 2.64
N PRO A 122 -12.42 1.75 3.80
CA PRO A 122 -11.01 1.95 4.08
C PRO A 122 -10.26 0.61 4.10
N VAL A 123 -9.14 0.49 3.36
CA VAL A 123 -8.38 -0.77 3.21
C VAL A 123 -6.92 -0.71 3.69
N GLY A 124 -6.44 0.47 4.10
CA GLY A 124 -5.05 0.65 4.56
C GLY A 124 -4.05 0.98 3.45
N GLY A 125 -2.76 1.03 3.79
CA GLY A 125 -1.69 1.51 2.90
C GLY A 125 -1.11 0.47 1.95
N GLY A 126 -1.45 -0.81 2.15
CA GLY A 126 -1.03 -1.91 1.29
C GLY A 126 -2.20 -2.86 1.05
N TYR A 127 -2.57 -3.03 -0.22
CA TYR A 127 -3.62 -3.96 -0.64
C TYR A 127 -3.20 -4.64 -1.95
N ALA A 128 -3.72 -5.86 -2.13
CA ALA A 128 -3.60 -6.61 -3.37
C ALA A 128 -4.93 -6.57 -4.12
N SER A 129 -5.14 -7.49 -5.07
CA SER A 129 -6.49 -7.73 -5.62
C SER A 129 -7.46 -8.19 -4.53
N PHE A 130 -8.76 -8.19 -4.84
CA PHE A 130 -9.83 -8.66 -3.96
C PHE A 130 -10.50 -9.92 -4.54
N VAL A 131 -11.28 -10.58 -3.70
CA VAL A 131 -12.13 -11.73 -4.05
C VAL A 131 -13.54 -11.44 -3.56
N ILE A 132 -14.54 -11.84 -4.35
CA ILE A 132 -15.94 -11.73 -3.98
C ILE A 132 -16.44 -13.12 -3.57
N ALA A 133 -16.77 -13.28 -2.29
CA ALA A 133 -17.40 -14.50 -1.79
C ALA A 133 -18.76 -14.69 -2.49
N ASN A 134 -18.99 -15.88 -3.05
CA ASN A 134 -20.17 -16.17 -3.86
C ASN A 134 -20.35 -15.24 -5.09
N GLY A 135 -19.29 -14.56 -5.54
CA GLY A 135 -19.20 -13.81 -6.81
C GLY A 135 -20.33 -12.83 -7.13
N LEU A 136 -20.93 -12.19 -6.11
CA LEU A 136 -21.97 -11.16 -6.21
C LEU A 136 -21.59 -9.90 -5.45
#